data_AF-A0A5K8ABE9-F1
#
_entry.id   AF-A0A5K8ABE9-F1
#
_cell.length_a   1.000
_cell.length_b   1.000
_cell.length_c   1.000
_cell.angle_alpha   90.00
_cell.angle_beta   90.00
_cell.angle_gamma   90.00
#
_symmetry.space_group_name_H-M   'P 1'
#
loop_
_entity.id
_entity.type
_entity.pdbx_description
1 polymer ?
#
loop_
_entity_poly.entity_id
_entity_poly.type
_entity_poly.pdbx_seq_one_letter_code
_entity_poly.pdbx_strand_id
1 'polypeptide(L)'
;MNIQPTITVTENGNLHIHIPMLIRRMRGRKVIIAPKSLDGDIPDSPGPVQTAIVQALARASSWAEVIESGEVKSISDLAMNLDVDNSYVARILKLSTLAPDIVEAILNGEEPAGLSLAKLTKTFPTDWDEQRAMFGFTSA
;
A
#
# COMPACT_ATOMS: atom_id res chain seq x y z
N MET A 1 -3.08 -32.72 4.10
CA MET A 1 -1.93 -32.76 5.04
C MET A 1 -2.34 -32.02 6.29
N ASN A 2 -2.01 -32.53 7.49
CA ASN A 2 -2.48 -31.94 8.75
C ASN A 2 -1.59 -30.75 9.12
N ILE A 3 -2.07 -29.52 8.87
CA ILE A 3 -1.28 -28.27 8.83
C ILE A 3 -1.44 -27.51 10.16
N GLN A 4 -1.15 -28.16 11.29
CA GLN A 4 -1.27 -27.51 12.60
C GLN A 4 0.09 -27.34 13.28
N PRO A 5 0.34 -26.18 13.92
CA PRO A 5 1.53 -25.98 14.71
C PRO A 5 1.48 -26.87 15.97
N THR A 6 2.60 -27.49 16.32
CA THR A 6 2.72 -28.38 17.49
C THR A 6 3.82 -27.88 18.42
N ILE A 7 3.57 -27.92 19.72
CA ILE A 7 4.55 -27.59 20.76
C ILE A 7 4.79 -28.87 21.58
N THR A 8 6.03 -29.33 21.66
CA THR A 8 6.43 -30.49 22.46
C THR A 8 7.56 -30.12 23.41
N VAL A 9 7.52 -30.59 24.65
CA VAL A 9 8.65 -30.47 25.59
C VAL A 9 9.57 -31.67 25.37
N THR A 10 10.86 -31.43 25.17
CA THR A 10 11.87 -32.47 24.99
C THR A 10 12.28 -33.05 26.35
N GLU A 11 12.89 -34.24 26.33
CA GLU A 11 13.34 -34.96 27.53
C GLU A 11 14.33 -34.14 28.39
N ASN A 12 15.03 -33.18 27.78
CA ASN A 12 15.98 -32.29 28.45
C ASN A 12 15.31 -31.03 29.04
N GLY A 13 13.98 -30.95 29.00
CA GLY A 13 13.21 -29.79 29.45
C GLY A 13 13.15 -28.63 28.45
N ASN A 14 13.66 -28.80 27.23
CA ASN A 14 13.61 -27.75 26.20
C ASN A 14 12.27 -27.75 25.46
N LEU A 15 11.87 -26.60 24.92
CA LEU A 15 10.67 -26.48 24.10
C LEU A 15 11.00 -26.70 22.61
N HIS A 16 10.32 -27.64 21.96
CA HIS A 16 10.39 -27.87 20.52
C HIS A 16 9.07 -27.44 19.87
N ILE A 17 9.12 -26.42 19.02
CA ILE A 17 7.96 -25.86 18.33
C ILE A 17 8.07 -26.19 16.84
N HIS A 18 7.10 -26.92 16.31
CA HIS A 18 6.97 -27.23 14.89
C HIS A 18 5.87 -26.35 14.26
N ILE A 19 6.24 -25.45 13.35
CA ILE A 19 5.30 -24.58 12.62
C ILE A 19 5.45 -24.85 11.12
N PRO A 20 4.44 -25.43 10.44
CA PRO A 20 4.48 -25.56 8.99
C PRO A 20 4.32 -24.18 8.33
N MET A 21 5.35 -23.69 7.64
CA MET A 21 5.37 -22.34 7.04
C MET A 21 6.05 -22.31 5.68
N LEU A 22 5.65 -21.38 4.81
CA LEU A 22 6.34 -21.07 3.56
C LEU A 22 7.19 -19.81 3.74
N ILE A 23 8.43 -19.84 3.27
CA ILE A 23 9.28 -18.65 3.19
C ILE A 23 9.36 -18.22 1.73
N ARG A 24 8.83 -17.04 1.41
CA ARG A 24 8.87 -16.47 0.06
C ARG A 24 9.74 -15.22 0.05
N ARG A 25 10.47 -14.99 -1.05
CA ARG A 25 11.11 -13.68 -1.30
C ARG A 25 10.17 -12.81 -2.15
N MET A 26 9.80 -11.65 -1.63
CA MET A 26 9.03 -10.64 -2.37
C MET A 26 9.75 -9.30 -2.28
N ARG A 27 10.11 -8.74 -3.44
CA ARG A 27 10.78 -7.43 -3.56
C ARG A 27 12.01 -7.27 -2.64
N GLY A 28 12.86 -8.30 -2.59
CA GLY A 28 14.08 -8.32 -1.76
C GLY A 28 13.87 -8.62 -0.26
N ARG A 29 12.62 -8.74 0.21
CA ARG A 29 12.29 -9.09 1.60
C ARG A 29 11.94 -10.57 1.74
N LYS A 30 12.37 -11.20 2.83
CA LYS A 30 11.90 -12.54 3.22
C LYS A 30 10.55 -12.38 3.92
N VAL A 31 9.53 -13.05 3.40
CA VAL A 31 8.18 -13.10 3.96
C VAL A 31 7.93 -14.49 4.49
N ILE A 32 7.51 -14.58 5.75
CA ILE A 32 7.13 -15.81 6.43
C ILE A 32 5.62 -15.93 6.34
N ILE A 33 5.13 -17.01 5.74
CA ILE A 33 3.71 -17.31 5.57
C ILE A 33 3.39 -18.45 6.53
N ALA A 34 2.67 -18.13 7.61
CA ALA A 34 2.26 -19.06 8.66
C ALA A 34 1.11 -19.99 8.20
N PRO A 35 0.85 -21.11 8.90
CA PRO A 35 -0.04 -22.15 8.37
C PRO A 35 -1.51 -21.76 8.22
N LYS A 36 -2.04 -20.86 9.06
CA LYS A 36 -3.38 -20.26 8.84
C LYS A 36 -3.48 -19.44 7.55
N SER A 37 -2.34 -19.08 6.96
CA SER A 37 -2.22 -18.32 5.72
C SER A 37 -1.86 -19.21 4.51
N LEU A 38 -1.70 -20.53 4.71
CA LEU A 38 -1.43 -21.47 3.60
C LEU A 38 -2.63 -21.62 2.66
N ASP A 39 -3.85 -21.44 3.18
CA ASP A 39 -5.09 -21.36 2.40
C ASP A 39 -5.41 -19.93 1.93
N GLY A 40 -4.50 -18.98 2.14
CA GLY A 40 -4.62 -17.59 1.66
C GLY A 40 -5.47 -16.67 2.53
N ASP A 41 -6.04 -17.15 3.63
CA ASP A 41 -7.01 -16.38 4.42
C ASP A 41 -6.56 -16.22 5.88
N ILE A 42 -5.93 -15.08 6.18
CA ILE A 42 -5.93 -14.57 7.56
C ILE A 42 -7.05 -13.53 7.57
N PRO A 43 -8.25 -13.84 8.10
CA PRO A 43 -9.41 -12.96 8.04
C PRO A 43 -9.19 -11.56 8.65
N ASP A 44 -8.15 -11.40 9.49
CA ASP A 44 -7.77 -10.14 10.14
C ASP A 44 -6.28 -9.77 9.99
N SER A 45 -5.52 -10.40 9.07
CA SER A 45 -4.22 -9.81 8.75
C SER A 45 -4.53 -8.62 7.86
N PRO A 46 -4.10 -7.39 8.21
CA PRO A 46 -4.08 -6.33 7.24
C PRO A 46 -3.36 -6.90 6.02
N GLY A 47 -4.05 -6.97 4.87
CA GLY A 47 -3.37 -7.19 3.59
C GLY A 47 -2.18 -6.22 3.60
N PRO A 48 -0.98 -6.62 3.14
CA PRO A 48 0.24 -5.85 3.35
C PRO A 48 -0.06 -4.40 3.00
N VAL A 49 -0.20 -3.54 4.04
CA VAL A 49 -0.65 -2.16 3.88
C VAL A 49 0.11 -1.66 2.69
N GLN A 50 -0.61 -1.17 1.67
CA GLN A 50 0.01 -0.78 0.42
C GLN A 50 0.90 0.43 0.71
N THR A 51 2.06 0.16 1.31
CA THR A 51 2.97 1.13 1.90
C THR A 51 3.46 2.04 0.78
N ALA A 52 3.52 1.50 -0.43
CA ALA A 52 3.76 2.25 -1.65
C ALA A 52 2.66 3.29 -1.95
N ILE A 53 1.37 2.94 -1.80
CA ILE A 53 0.26 3.90 -1.97
C ILE A 53 0.30 4.95 -0.86
N VAL A 54 0.42 4.53 0.41
CA VAL A 54 0.48 5.48 1.55
C VAL A 54 1.66 6.44 1.41
N GLN A 55 2.84 5.94 1.05
CA GLN A 55 4.01 6.79 0.77
C GLN A 55 3.80 7.71 -0.43
N ALA A 56 3.09 7.26 -1.47
CA ALA A 56 2.77 8.09 -2.62
C ALA A 56 1.79 9.21 -2.25
N LEU A 57 0.78 8.93 -1.43
CA LEU A 57 -0.16 9.93 -0.90
C LEU A 57 0.58 10.97 -0.03
N ALA A 58 1.43 10.51 0.89
CA ALA A 58 2.23 11.40 1.72
C ALA A 58 3.13 12.32 0.88
N ARG A 59 3.78 11.77 -0.16
CA ARG A 59 4.56 12.57 -1.11
C ARG A 59 3.69 13.56 -1.87
N ALA A 60 2.51 13.16 -2.35
CA ALA A 60 1.61 14.03 -3.08
C ALA A 60 1.21 15.26 -2.25
N SER A 61 0.83 15.05 -0.98
CA SER A 61 0.50 16.15 -0.06
C SER A 61 1.71 17.04 0.24
N SER A 62 2.86 16.45 0.58
CA SER A 62 4.07 17.22 0.89
C SER A 62 4.58 18.02 -0.32
N TRP A 63 4.53 17.45 -1.52
CA TRP A 63 4.96 18.14 -2.73
C TRP A 63 3.99 19.24 -3.15
N ALA A 64 2.68 19.03 -2.98
CA ALA A 64 1.67 20.06 -3.20
C ALA A 64 1.91 21.25 -2.26
N GLU A 65 2.15 21.00 -0.97
CA GLU A 65 2.44 22.03 0.03
C GLU A 65 3.70 22.85 -0.32
N VAL A 66 4.79 22.20 -0.73
CA VAL A 66 6.05 22.87 -1.12
C VAL A 66 5.89 23.73 -2.38
N ILE A 67 5.02 23.32 -3.31
CA ILE A 67 4.71 24.11 -4.51
C ILE A 67 3.80 25.28 -4.15
N GLU A 68 2.77 25.05 -3.34
CA GLU A 68 1.80 26.06 -2.91
C GLU A 68 2.44 27.12 -2.00
N SER A 69 3.40 26.73 -1.16
CA SER A 69 4.19 27.65 -0.33
C SER A 69 5.16 28.52 -1.13
N GLY A 70 5.41 28.16 -2.41
CA GLY A 70 6.37 28.83 -3.27
C GLY A 70 7.83 28.52 -2.97
N GLU A 71 8.12 27.56 -2.08
CA GLU A 71 9.49 27.08 -1.81
C GLU A 71 10.12 26.50 -3.08
N VAL A 72 9.30 25.85 -3.92
CA VAL A 72 9.70 25.40 -5.26
C VAL A 72 8.82 26.07 -6.32
N LYS A 73 9.44 26.57 -7.40
CA LYS A 73 8.74 27.43 -8.38
C LYS A 73 7.90 26.66 -9.40
N SER A 74 8.18 25.38 -9.61
CA SER A 74 7.50 24.57 -10.62
C SER A 74 7.66 23.07 -10.39
N ILE A 75 6.85 22.26 -11.09
CA ILE A 75 7.01 20.80 -11.17
C ILE A 75 8.40 20.43 -11.70
N SER A 76 8.93 21.19 -12.67
CA SER A 76 10.26 20.99 -13.24
C SER A 76 11.37 21.20 -12.23
N ASP A 77 11.25 22.24 -11.42
CA ASP A 77 12.21 22.53 -10.36
C ASP A 77 12.18 21.44 -9.29
N LEU A 78 10.98 20.96 -8.93
CA LEU A 78 10.81 19.87 -7.97
C LEU A 78 11.42 18.56 -8.50
N ALA A 79 11.16 18.24 -9.77
CA ALA A 79 11.70 17.06 -10.45
C ALA A 79 13.24 17.08 -10.48
N MET A 80 13.83 18.25 -10.78
CA MET A 80 15.27 18.44 -10.78
C MET A 80 15.88 18.29 -9.37
N ASN A 81 15.25 18.87 -8.35
CA ASN A 81 15.72 18.76 -6.96
C ASN A 81 15.67 17.32 -6.43
N LEU A 82 14.73 16.51 -6.91
CA LEU A 82 14.52 15.13 -6.50
C LEU A 82 15.21 14.09 -7.39
N ASP A 83 15.89 14.53 -8.46
CA ASP A 83 16.51 13.67 -9.49
C ASP A 83 15.54 12.63 -10.07
N VAL A 84 14.34 13.08 -10.45
CA VAL A 84 13.28 12.25 -11.02
C VAL A 84 12.66 12.89 -12.26
N ASP A 85 11.95 12.10 -13.06
CA ASP A 85 11.22 12.60 -14.21
C ASP A 85 10.03 13.49 -13.83
N ASN A 86 9.85 14.57 -14.60
CA ASN A 86 8.66 15.42 -14.56
C ASN A 86 7.34 14.64 -14.57
N SER A 87 7.27 13.61 -15.42
CA SER A 87 6.09 12.75 -15.53
C SER A 87 5.80 11.98 -14.24
N TYR A 88 6.84 11.60 -13.48
CA TYR A 88 6.65 10.94 -12.20
C TYR A 88 6.12 11.91 -11.15
N VAL A 89 6.71 13.11 -11.07
CA VAL A 89 6.23 14.16 -10.16
C VAL A 89 4.77 14.50 -10.42
N ALA A 90 4.39 14.71 -11.68
CA ALA A 90 3.00 14.99 -12.07
C ALA A 90 2.03 13.86 -11.69
N ARG A 91 2.41 12.59 -11.89
CA ARG A 91 1.57 11.43 -11.52
C ARG A 91 1.36 11.32 -10.01
N ILE A 92 2.38 11.61 -9.22
CA ILE A 92 2.28 11.59 -7.75
C ILE A 92 1.47 12.78 -7.27
N LEU A 93 1.76 14.00 -7.75
CA LEU A 93 0.99 15.19 -7.40
C LEU A 93 -0.50 15.03 -7.70
N LYS A 94 -0.86 14.37 -8.80
CA LYS A 94 -2.27 14.10 -9.11
C LYS A 94 -2.99 13.34 -7.98
N LEU A 95 -2.30 12.53 -7.20
CA LEU A 95 -2.91 11.80 -6.08
C LEU A 95 -3.44 12.74 -4.97
N SER A 96 -2.97 14.00 -4.89
CA SER A 96 -3.51 14.99 -3.95
C SER A 96 -4.94 15.40 -4.29
N THR A 97 -5.42 15.11 -5.51
CA THR A 97 -6.79 15.43 -5.97
C THR A 97 -7.77 14.26 -5.82
N LEU A 98 -7.37 13.19 -5.12
CA LEU A 98 -8.27 12.08 -4.82
C LEU A 98 -9.39 12.53 -3.87
N ALA A 99 -10.55 11.90 -4.00
CA ALA A 99 -11.65 12.11 -3.07
C ALA A 99 -11.19 11.80 -1.63
N PRO A 100 -11.51 12.65 -0.63
CA PRO A 100 -11.02 12.49 0.74
C PRO A 100 -11.37 11.13 1.37
N ASP A 101 -12.56 10.62 1.08
CA ASP A 101 -13.04 9.31 1.55
C ASP A 101 -12.23 8.14 0.97
N ILE A 102 -11.74 8.27 -0.26
CA ILE A 102 -10.83 7.29 -0.87
C ILE A 102 -9.48 7.29 -0.12
N VAL A 103 -8.95 8.47 0.19
CA VAL A 103 -7.70 8.61 0.95
C VAL A 103 -7.86 8.01 2.34
N GLU A 104 -8.95 8.31 3.03
CA GLU A 104 -9.26 7.77 4.36
C GLU A 104 -9.34 6.24 4.35
N ALA A 105 -10.10 5.66 3.41
CA ALA A 105 -10.21 4.21 3.27
C ALA A 105 -8.86 3.54 3.00
N ILE A 106 -8.00 4.14 2.17
CA ILE A 106 -6.63 3.63 1.93
C ILE A 106 -5.79 3.65 3.22
N LEU A 107 -5.86 4.74 4.00
CA LEU A 107 -5.14 4.86 5.25
C LEU A 107 -5.64 3.88 6.32
N ASN A 108 -6.94 3.57 6.31
CA ASN A 108 -7.57 2.59 7.19
C ASN A 108 -7.39 1.13 6.72
N GLY A 109 -6.89 0.91 5.50
CA GLY A 109 -6.77 -0.43 4.91
C GLY A 109 -8.11 -1.00 4.43
N GLU A 110 -9.13 -0.17 4.25
CA GLU A 110 -10.49 -0.47 3.76
C GLU A 110 -10.60 -0.29 2.23
N GLU A 111 -9.46 -0.28 1.54
CA GLU A 111 -9.40 -0.09 0.10
C GLU A 111 -10.01 -1.28 -0.68
N PRO A 112 -10.74 -1.03 -1.78
CA PRO A 112 -11.32 -2.09 -2.60
C PRO A 112 -10.28 -3.08 -3.15
N ALA A 113 -10.69 -4.34 -3.27
CA ALA A 113 -9.84 -5.40 -3.79
C ALA A 113 -9.28 -5.05 -5.19
N GLY A 114 -7.96 -5.15 -5.34
CA GLY A 114 -7.27 -4.88 -6.59
C GLY A 114 -7.00 -3.39 -6.86
N LEU A 115 -7.25 -2.48 -5.90
CA LEU A 115 -6.66 -1.15 -5.94
C LEU A 115 -5.12 -1.28 -5.87
N SER A 116 -4.40 -0.47 -6.64
CA SER A 116 -2.94 -0.48 -6.62
C SER A 116 -2.39 0.89 -7.01
N LEU A 117 -1.15 1.19 -6.61
CA LEU A 117 -0.48 2.41 -7.04
C LEU A 117 -0.42 2.54 -8.57
N ALA A 118 -0.29 1.43 -9.29
CA ALA A 118 -0.29 1.41 -10.75
C ALA A 118 -1.65 1.79 -11.35
N LYS A 119 -2.77 1.55 -10.65
CA LYS A 119 -4.09 2.05 -11.06
C LYS A 119 -4.26 3.52 -10.70
N LEU A 120 -3.85 3.93 -9.50
CA LEU A 120 -3.98 5.31 -9.03
C LEU A 120 -3.10 6.31 -9.81
N THR A 121 -1.96 5.87 -10.34
CA THR A 121 -1.06 6.72 -11.16
C THR A 121 -1.45 6.77 -12.64
N LYS A 122 -2.47 6.02 -13.07
CA LYS A 122 -3.09 6.21 -14.38
C LYS A 122 -3.97 7.46 -14.38
N THR A 123 -4.32 7.94 -15.56
CA THR A 123 -5.26 9.05 -15.69
C THR A 123 -6.62 8.65 -15.13
N PHE A 124 -7.05 9.31 -14.04
CA PHE A 124 -8.39 9.22 -13.47
C PHE A 124 -9.13 10.58 -13.57
N PRO A 125 -10.47 10.59 -13.52
CA PRO A 125 -11.27 11.82 -13.64
C PRO A 125 -11.08 12.78 -12.45
N THR A 126 -11.33 14.07 -12.67
CA THR A 126 -11.29 15.07 -11.59
C THR A 126 -12.55 15.06 -10.73
N ASP A 127 -13.67 14.59 -11.28
CA ASP A 127 -14.93 14.42 -10.55
C ASP A 127 -14.83 13.28 -9.53
N TRP A 128 -15.24 13.54 -8.29
CA TRP A 128 -15.10 12.57 -7.20
C TRP A 128 -16.07 11.40 -7.31
N ASP A 129 -17.26 11.59 -7.87
CA ASP A 129 -18.20 10.48 -8.07
C ASP A 129 -17.72 9.54 -9.16
N GLU A 130 -17.14 10.09 -10.23
CA GLU A 130 -16.48 9.29 -11.26
C GLU A 130 -15.23 8.57 -10.71
N GLN A 131 -14.48 9.19 -9.79
CA GLN A 131 -13.36 8.52 -9.11
C GLN A 131 -13.84 7.34 -8.27
N ARG A 132 -14.90 7.52 -7.47
CA ARG A 132 -15.48 6.45 -6.65
C ARG A 132 -15.91 5.28 -7.52
N ALA A 133 -16.66 5.57 -8.58
CA ALA A 133 -17.09 4.56 -9.55
C ALA A 133 -15.92 3.84 -10.22
N MET A 134 -14.88 4.56 -10.64
CA MET A 134 -13.69 3.99 -11.28
C MET A 134 -12.89 3.07 -10.33
N PHE A 135 -12.76 3.46 -9.06
CA PHE A 135 -11.96 2.74 -8.07
C PHE A 135 -12.75 1.72 -7.26
N GLY A 136 -14.07 1.60 -7.49
CA GLY A 136 -14.92 0.63 -6.83
C GLY A 136 -15.34 1.03 -5.41
N PHE A 137 -15.31 2.33 -5.11
CA PHE A 137 -15.91 2.88 -3.89
C PHE A 137 -17.41 3.06 -4.13
N THR A 138 -18.21 2.72 -3.13
CA THR A 138 -19.65 2.98 -3.18
C THR A 138 -19.85 4.47 -2.90
N SER A 139 -20.43 5.22 -3.83
CA SER A 139 -20.86 6.59 -3.55
C SER A 139 -21.84 6.58 -2.38
N ALA A 140 -21.54 7.36 -1.34
CA ALA A 140 -22.44 7.61 -0.22
C ALA A 140 -23.63 8.49 -0.65
#